data_AF-A0A920W9J8-F1
#
_entry.id   AF-A0A920W9J8-F1
#
_cell.length_a   1.000
_cell.length_b   1.000
_cell.length_c   1.000
_cell.angle_alpha   90.00
_cell.angle_beta   90.00
_cell.angle_gamma   90.00
#
_symmetry.space_group_name_H-M   'P 1'
#
loop_
_entity.id
_entity.type
_entity.pdbx_description
1 polymer ?
#
loop_
_entity_poly.entity_id
_entity_poly.type
_entity_poly.pdbx_seq_one_letter_code
_entity_poly.pdbx_strand_id
1 'polypeptide(L)' 'MAITSKGFPVLFTFDLDVETMWTSRDPKKAERPIIMSQGAYGWKVGLGRILKLLNSYSVLQHFSYRGLS' A
#
# COMPACT_ATOMS: atom_id res chain seq x y z
N MET A 1 -11.69 -10.61 22.06
CA MET A 1 -10.75 -11.02 20.99
C MET A 1 -10.50 -12.52 21.15
N ALA A 2 -10.59 -13.30 20.07
CA ALA A 2 -10.39 -14.74 20.15
C ALA A 2 -8.89 -15.07 20.13
N ILE A 3 -8.34 -15.45 21.28
CA ILE A 3 -7.03 -16.12 21.35
C ILE A 3 -7.28 -17.58 20.94
N THR A 4 -6.56 -18.04 19.92
CA THR A 4 -6.64 -19.42 19.43
C THR A 4 -5.54 -20.27 20.07
N SER A 5 -5.60 -21.59 19.91
CA SER A 5 -4.50 -22.50 20.28
C SER A 5 -3.19 -22.19 19.54
N LYS A 6 -3.23 -21.39 18.47
CA LYS A 6 -2.06 -20.92 17.71
C LYS A 6 -1.66 -19.48 18.06
N GLY A 7 -2.26 -18.90 19.10
CA GLY A 7 -2.03 -17.52 19.53
C GLY A 7 -3.05 -16.53 18.96
N PHE A 8 -2.63 -15.27 18.83
CA PHE A 8 -3.46 -14.18 18.35
C PHE A 8 -3.30 -13.99 16.84
N PRO A 9 -4.38 -14.08 16.04
CA PRO A 9 -4.28 -13.91 14.60
C PRO A 9 -3.94 -12.45 14.24
N VAL A 10 -2.96 -12.27 13.36
CA VAL A 10 -2.55 -10.96 12.84
C VAL A 10 -2.63 -11.00 11.32
N LEU A 11 -3.21 -9.96 10.72
CA LEU A 11 -3.28 -9.78 9.28
C LEU A 11 -2.58 -8.48 8.90
N PHE A 12 -1.64 -8.57 7.95
CA PHE A 12 -1.02 -7.40 7.34
C PHE A 12 -1.76 -7.05 6.04
N THR A 13 -2.33 -5.85 6.01
CA THR A 13 -2.98 -5.29 4.82
C THR A 13 -2.30 -4.00 4.40
N PHE A 14 -2.18 -3.79 3.09
CA PHE A 14 -1.60 -2.58 2.52
C PHE A 14 -2.54 -1.98 1.48
N ASP A 15 -2.86 -0.71 1.65
CA ASP A 15 -3.61 0.08 0.68
C ASP A 15 -2.63 0.74 -0.30
N LEU A 16 -2.67 0.30 -1.56
CA LEU A 16 -1.84 0.84 -2.62
C LEU A 16 -2.57 1.96 -3.35
N ASP A 17 -2.73 3.10 -2.66
CA ASP A 17 -3.45 4.27 -3.19
C ASP A 17 -2.60 5.11 -4.15
N VAL A 18 -1.28 5.12 -4.01
CA VAL A 18 -0.34 5.82 -4.92
C VAL A 18 -0.76 7.29 -5.18
N GLU A 19 -0.72 7.77 -6.43
CA GLU A 19 -1.20 9.09 -6.83
C GLU A 19 -2.70 9.31 -6.53
N THR A 20 -3.51 8.24 -6.50
CA THR A 20 -4.96 8.33 -6.24
C THR A 20 -5.29 8.82 -4.84
N MET A 21 -4.38 8.62 -3.87
CA MET A 21 -4.49 9.23 -2.55
C MET A 21 -4.72 10.75 -2.62
N TRP A 22 -4.13 11.41 -3.61
CA TRP A 22 -4.28 12.84 -3.80
C TRP A 22 -5.38 13.17 -4.82
N THR A 23 -5.36 12.54 -5.98
CA THR A 23 -6.23 12.92 -7.12
C THR A 23 -7.69 12.57 -6.89
N SER A 24 -8.01 11.54 -6.10
CA SER A 24 -9.40 11.21 -5.76
C SER A 24 -10.08 12.29 -4.90
N ARG A 25 -9.32 13.16 -4.23
CA ARG A 25 -9.85 14.27 -3.41
C ARG A 25 -9.96 15.57 -4.20
N ASP A 26 -9.03 15.79 -5.13
CA ASP A 26 -8.99 16.97 -5.99
C ASP A 26 -8.18 16.62 -7.25
N PRO A 27 -8.82 16.53 -8.43
CA PRO A 27 -8.14 16.19 -9.68
C PRO A 27 -6.98 17.15 -10.03
N LYS A 28 -7.04 18.42 -9.60
CA LYS A 28 -5.97 19.41 -9.86
C LYS A 28 -4.64 19.06 -9.17
N LYS A 29 -4.66 18.13 -8.21
CA LYS A 29 -3.43 17.62 -7.58
C LYS A 29 -2.52 16.85 -8.54
N ALA A 30 -3.03 16.40 -9.68
CA ALA A 30 -2.20 15.83 -10.75
C ALA A 30 -1.14 16.83 -11.27
N GLU A 31 -1.39 18.14 -11.19
CA GLU A 31 -0.48 19.19 -11.63
C GLU A 31 0.62 19.50 -10.61
N ARG A 32 0.63 18.85 -9.44
CA ARG A 32 1.59 19.11 -8.37
C ARG A 32 2.68 18.04 -8.36
N PRO A 33 3.82 18.27 -9.03
CA PRO A 33 4.85 17.23 -9.25
C PRO A 33 5.44 16.68 -7.95
N ILE A 34 5.53 17.49 -6.91
CA ILE A 34 6.04 17.06 -5.59
C ILE A 34 5.19 15.91 -5.03
N ILE A 35 3.87 16.06 -4.96
CA ILE A 35 2.99 15.01 -4.40
C ILE A 35 2.81 13.85 -5.36
N MET A 36 2.89 14.09 -6.67
CA MET A 36 2.87 13.00 -7.67
C MET A 36 4.13 12.14 -7.58
N SER A 37 5.30 12.74 -7.31
CA SER A 37 6.54 11.99 -7.10
C SER A 37 6.44 11.06 -5.87
N GLN A 38 5.72 11.47 -4.82
CA GLN A 38 5.48 10.64 -3.65
C GLN A 38 4.57 9.44 -3.96
N GLY A 39 3.50 9.66 -4.74
CA GLY A 39 2.64 8.57 -5.23
C GLY A 39 3.42 7.58 -6.10
N ALA A 40 4.21 8.11 -7.03
CA ALA A 40 5.03 7.30 -7.95
C ALA A 40 6.08 6.47 -7.21
N TYR A 41 6.66 6.99 -6.14
CA TYR A 41 7.58 6.24 -5.29
C TYR A 41 6.92 4.99 -4.71
N GLY A 42 5.63 5.07 -4.35
CA GLY A 42 4.84 3.97 -3.79
C GLY A 42 4.90 2.71 -4.65
N TRP A 43 4.57 2.82 -5.94
CA TRP A 43 4.57 1.66 -6.84
C TRP A 43 5.93 1.37 -7.49
N LYS A 44 6.76 2.39 -7.77
CA LYS A 44 8.08 2.20 -8.40
C LYS A 44 9.13 1.61 -7.47
N VAL A 45 9.05 1.91 -6.18
CA VAL A 45 10.10 1.56 -5.20
C VAL A 45 9.53 0.95 -3.92
N GLY A 46 8.53 1.60 -3.32
CA GLY A 46 7.97 1.21 -2.02
C GLY A 46 7.41 -0.20 -2.01
N LEU A 47 6.59 -0.55 -3.00
CA LEU A 47 5.94 -1.86 -3.12
C LEU A 47 6.98 -3.00 -3.15
N GLY A 48 8.03 -2.86 -3.98
CA GLY A 48 9.09 -3.86 -4.06
C GLY A 48 9.82 -4.07 -2.73
N ARG A 49 10.04 -3.00 -1.95
CA ARG A 49 10.68 -3.09 -0.63
C ARG A 49 9.79 -3.82 0.38
N ILE A 50 8.50 -3.52 0.40
CA ILE A 50 7.53 -4.19 1.30
C ILE A 50 7.42 -5.67 0.96
N LEU A 51 7.29 -6.02 -0.33
CA LEU A 51 7.23 -7.41 -0.78
C LEU A 51 8.50 -8.18 -0.41
N LYS A 52 9.69 -7.57 -0.59
CA LYS A 52 10.96 -8.18 -0.20
C LYS A 52 11.04 -8.46 1.31
N LEU A 53 10.58 -7.51 2.14
CA LEU A 53 10.56 -7.67 3.59
C LEU A 53 9.64 -8.82 4.01
N LEU A 54 8.39 -8.82 3.52
CA LEU A 54 7.41 -9.85 3.87
C LEU A 54 7.87 -11.24 3.41
N ASN A 55 8.49 -11.32 2.23
CA ASN A 55 9.09 -12.55 1.74
C ASN A 55 10.24 -13.06 2.64
N SER A 56 11.05 -12.18 3.22
CA SER A 56 12.12 -12.59 4.15
C SER A 56 11.61 -13.22 5.46
N TYR A 57 10.34 -12.96 5.82
CA TYR A 57 9.70 -13.55 6.99
C TYR A 57 8.65 -14.62 6.63
N SER A 58 8.52 -14.98 5.35
CA SER A 58 7.48 -15.90 4.87
C SER A 58 6.06 -15.52 5.32
N VAL A 59 5.79 -14.22 5.43
CA VAL A 59 4.50 -13.68 5.89
C VAL A 59 3.56 -13.58 4.70
N LEU A 60 2.37 -14.18 4.83
CA LEU A 60 1.30 -14.06 3.86
C LEU A 60 0.59 -12.71 4.04
N GLN A 61 0.39 -11.99 2.93
CA GLN A 61 -0.13 -10.62 2.96
C GLN A 61 -1.25 -10.38 1.94
N HIS A 62 -2.02 -9.32 2.17
CA HIS A 62 -3.09 -8.86 1.28
C HIS A 62 -2.86 -7.41 0.84
N PHE A 63 -3.02 -7.13 -0.46
CA PHE A 63 -2.93 -5.79 -1.04
C PHE A 63 -4.26 -5.39 -1.65
N SER A 64 -4.71 -4.18 -1.34
CA SER A 64 -5.85 -3.53 -1.98
C SER A 64 -5.35 -2.43 -2.92
N TYR A 65 -5.82 -2.40 -4.17
CA TYR A 65 -5.45 -1.40 -5.18
C TYR A 65 -6.67 -0.63 -5.63
N ARG A 66 -6.59 0.71 -5.64
CA ARG A 66 -7.62 1.58 -6.20
C ARG A 66 -7.17 2.06 -7.57
N GLY A 67 -7.81 1.55 -8.62
CA GLY A 67 -7.63 2.03 -9.99
C GLY A 67 -8.30 3.39 -10.22
N LEU A 68 -7.81 4.14 -11.20
CA LEU A 68 -8.46 5.35 -11.70
C LEU A 68 -9.69 4.93 -12.53
N SER A 69 -10.89 5.28 -12.06
CA SER A 69 -12.17 5.16 -12.79
C SER A 69 -12.43 6.38 -13.66
#